data_AF-A0A931GFF7-F1
#
_entry.id   AF-A0A931GFF7-F1
#
_cell.length_a   1.000
_cell.length_b   1.000
_cell.length_c   1.000
_cell.angle_alpha   90.00
_cell.angle_beta   90.00
_cell.angle_gamma   90.00
#
_symmetry.space_group_name_H-M   'P 1'
#
loop_
_entity.id
_entity.type
_entity.pdbx_description
1 polymer ?
#
loop_
_entity_poly.entity_id
_entity_poly.type
_entity_poly.pdbx_seq_one_letter_code
_entity_poly.pdbx_strand_id
1 'polypeptide(L)' 'MLSIPWDALSTLYKVLVASSMGISAVGIVLALIGAFNQATGLIYAGSAIIVVGVLLHVAGLMVRGRDARAYRMMQSKS' A
#
# COMPACT_ATOMS: atom_id res chain seq x y z
N MET A 1 23.47 0.45 -4.08
CA MET A 1 22.39 0.30 -3.09
C MET A 1 22.12 -1.18 -2.96
N LEU A 2 22.40 -1.82 -1.81
CA LEU A 2 21.94 -3.19 -1.58
C LEU A 2 20.41 -3.16 -1.53
N SER A 3 19.76 -3.64 -2.59
CA SER A 3 18.34 -3.92 -2.57
C SER A 3 18.11 -4.98 -1.51
N ILE A 4 17.26 -4.68 -0.52
CA ILE A 4 16.79 -5.70 0.42
C ILE A 4 16.02 -6.69 -0.46
N PRO A 5 16.46 -7.96 -0.56
CA PRO A 5 15.78 -8.92 -1.42
C PRO A 5 14.34 -9.10 -0.93
N TRP A 6 13.39 -9.26 -1.86
CA TRP A 6 11.96 -9.38 -1.55
C TRP A 6 11.68 -10.42 -0.45
N ASP A 7 12.45 -11.51 -0.44
CA ASP A 7 12.34 -12.57 0.55
C ASP A 7 12.78 -12.17 1.97
N ALA A 8 13.66 -11.16 2.10
CA ALA A 8 14.12 -10.65 3.40
C ALA A 8 13.20 -9.58 4.02
N LEU A 9 12.14 -9.14 3.33
CA LEU A 9 11.17 -8.20 3.89
C LEU A 9 10.15 -8.90 4.79
N SER A 10 9.67 -8.18 5.81
CA SER A 10 8.65 -8.69 6.73
C SER A 10 7.38 -9.12 6.00
N THR A 11 6.76 -10.22 6.45
CA THR A 11 5.44 -10.66 5.99
C THR A 11 4.40 -9.55 6.10
N LEU A 12 4.50 -8.70 7.13
CA LEU A 12 3.60 -7.57 7.33
C LEU A 12 3.69 -6.55 6.19
N TYR A 13 4.91 -6.24 5.72
CA TYR A 13 5.11 -5.36 4.56
C TYR A 13 4.46 -5.94 3.31
N LYS A 14 4.67 -7.24 3.04
CA LYS A 14 4.13 -7.92 1.86
C LYS A 14 2.59 -7.90 1.86
N VAL A 15 1.97 -8.17 3.00
CA VAL A 15 0.51 -8.11 3.16
C VAL A 15 -0.02 -6.69 3.01
N LEU A 16 0.65 -5.68 3.57
CA LEU A 16 0.23 -4.28 3.41
C LEU A 16 0.30 -3.81 1.96
N VAL A 17 1.36 -4.17 1.24
CA VAL A 17 1.49 -3.81 -0.17
C VAL A 17 0.40 -4.49 -1.01
N ALA A 18 0.19 -5.80 -0.82
CA ALA A 18 -0.84 -6.54 -1.55
C ALA A 18 -2.26 -5.99 -1.28
N SER A 19 -2.58 -5.71 -0.01
CA SER A 19 -3.87 -5.14 0.38
C SER A 19 -4.06 -3.71 -0.14
N SER A 20 -3.03 -2.87 -0.07
CA SER A 20 -3.06 -1.52 -0.62
C SER A 20 -3.33 -1.52 -2.13
N MET A 21 -2.69 -2.42 -2.89
CA MET A 21 -2.94 -2.55 -4.33
C MET A 21 -4.37 -3.00 -4.62
N GLY A 22 -4.87 -4.03 -3.90
CA GLY A 22 -6.23 -4.53 -4.07
C GLY A 22 -7.29 -3.48 -3.75
N ILE A 23 -7.16 -2.80 -2.61
CA ILE A 23 -8.12 -1.77 -2.17
C ILE A 23 -8.13 -0.58 -3.12
N SER A 24 -6.95 -0.12 -3.57
CA SER A 24 -6.85 0.98 -4.52
C SER A 24 -7.48 0.61 -5.87
N ALA A 25 -7.25 -0.60 -6.37
CA ALA A 25 -7.86 -1.08 -7.61
C ALA A 25 -9.40 -1.12 -7.52
N VAL A 26 -9.94 -1.63 -6.42
CA VAL A 26 -11.39 -1.66 -6.18
C VAL A 26 -11.97 -0.25 -6.14
N GLY A 27 -11.32 0.68 -5.42
CA GLY A 27 -11.75 2.07 -5.34
C GLY A 27 -11.77 2.77 -6.69
N ILE A 28 -10.75 2.53 -7.53
CA ILE A 28 -10.69 3.06 -8.90
C ILE A 28 -11.83 2.51 -9.76
N VAL A 29 -12.09 1.20 -9.72
CA VAL A 29 -13.19 0.59 -10.49
C VAL A 29 -14.54 1.19 -10.07
N LEU A 30 -14.79 1.35 -8.77
CA LEU A 30 -16.02 1.96 -8.28
C LEU A 30 -16.17 3.42 -8.70
N ALA A 31 -15.09 4.20 -8.64
CA ALA A 31 -15.09 5.59 -9.10
C ALA A 31 -15.37 5.69 -10.60
N LEU A 32 -14.82 4.79 -11.42
CA LEU A 32 -15.08 4.71 -12.86
C LEU A 32 -16.54 4.37 -13.16
N ILE A 33 -17.09 3.34 -12.48
CA ILE A 33 -18.53 3.00 -12.61
C ILE A 33 -19.38 4.20 -12.23
N GLY A 34 -19.04 4.91 -11.15
CA GLY A 34 -19.74 6.13 -10.72
C GLY A 34 -19.68 7.23 -11.77
N ALA A 35 -18.52 7.44 -12.38
CA ALA A 35 -18.33 8.44 -13.43
C ALA A 35 -19.14 8.11 -14.70
N PHE A 36 -19.11 6.85 -15.16
CA PHE A 36 -19.88 6.43 -16.33
C PHE A 36 -21.40 6.55 -16.14
N ASN A 37 -21.89 6.34 -14.91
CA ASN A 37 -23.31 6.44 -14.59
C ASN A 37 -23.72 7.84 -14.09
N GLN A 38 -22.81 8.82 -14.08
CA GLN A 38 -23.00 10.14 -13.46
C GLN A 38 -23.53 10.07 -12.00
N ALA A 39 -23.21 8.99 -11.30
CA ALA A 39 -23.67 8.72 -9.94
C ALA A 39 -22.67 9.30 -8.93
N THR A 40 -22.88 10.55 -8.52
CA THR A 40 -21.96 11.29 -7.65
C THR A 40 -21.68 10.56 -6.33
N GLY A 41 -22.69 9.88 -5.77
CA GLY A 41 -22.51 9.08 -4.55
C GLY A 41 -21.50 7.94 -4.71
N LEU A 42 -21.48 7.29 -5.87
CA LEU A 42 -20.56 6.19 -6.15
C LEU A 42 -19.14 6.69 -6.41
N ILE A 43 -19.00 7.88 -7.00
CA ILE A 43 -17.72 8.58 -7.16
C ILE A 43 -17.13 8.91 -5.79
N TYR A 44 -17.92 9.45 -4.85
CA TYR A 44 -17.43 9.75 -3.50
C TYR A 44 -17.08 8.49 -2.71
N ALA A 45 -17.89 7.42 -2.82
CA ALA A 45 -17.60 6.14 -2.19
C ALA A 45 -16.29 5.52 -2.73
N GLY A 46 -16.12 5.49 -4.07
CA GLY A 46 -14.88 5.04 -4.71
C GLY A 46 -13.68 5.88 -4.28
N SER A 47 -13.84 7.20 -4.22
CA SER A 47 -12.80 8.13 -3.75
C SER A 47 -12.38 7.86 -2.31
N ALA A 48 -13.32 7.60 -1.41
CA ALA A 48 -13.03 7.25 -0.02
C ALA A 48 -12.22 5.93 0.08
N ILE A 49 -12.58 4.93 -0.74
CA ILE A 49 -11.86 3.65 -0.79
C ILE A 49 -10.42 3.84 -1.31
N ILE A 50 -10.23 4.70 -2.33
CA ILE A 50 -8.89 5.05 -2.82
C ILE A 50 -8.06 5.68 -1.70
N VAL A 51 -8.63 6.62 -0.93
CA VAL A 51 -7.94 7.24 0.21
C VAL A 51 -7.49 6.18 1.23
N VAL A 52 -8.35 5.20 1.55
CA VAL A 52 -7.96 4.07 2.42
C VAL A 52 -6.80 3.27 1.81
N GLY A 53 -6.83 3.00 0.50
CA GLY A 53 -5.74 2.34 -0.22
C GLY A 53 -4.40 3.09 -0.13
N VAL A 54 -4.44 4.43 -0.23
CA VAL A 54 -3.26 5.29 -0.05
C VAL A 54 -2.75 5.26 1.38
N LEU A 55 -3.63 5.29 2.39
CA LEU A 55 -3.21 5.19 3.79
C LEU A 55 -2.48 3.87 4.07
N LEU A 56 -2.99 2.76 3.51
CA LEU A 56 -2.30 1.47 3.58
C LEU A 56 -0.97 1.48 2.85
N HIS A 57 -0.87 2.19 1.72
CA HIS A 57 0.39 2.36 1.01
C HIS A 57 1.44 3.07 1.89
N VAL A 58 1.05 4.19 2.51
CA VAL A 58 1.91 4.96 3.42
C VAL A 58 2.35 4.11 4.61
N ALA A 59 1.44 3.35 5.22
CA ALA A 59 1.78 2.43 6.29
C ALA A 59 2.80 1.37 5.81
N GLY A 60 2.69 0.88 4.58
CA GLY A 60 3.65 -0.04 3.97
C GLY A 60 5.05 0.58 3.83
N LEU A 61 5.13 1.85 3.45
CA LEU A 61 6.39 2.60 3.38
C LEU A 61 7.05 2.75 4.76
N MET A 62 6.26 2.98 5.81
CA MET A 62 6.77 3.06 7.18
C MET A 62 7.37 1.73 7.64
N VAL A 63 6.68 0.61 7.36
CA VAL A 63 7.17 -0.74 7.68
C VAL A 63 8.46 -1.05 6.93
N ARG A 64 8.52 -0.71 5.64
CA ARG A 64 9.74 -0.87 4.84
C ARG A 64 10.91 -0.07 5.41
N GLY A 65 10.66 1.16 5.85
CA GLY A 65 11.67 2.01 6.50
C GLY A 65 12.17 1.40 7.82
N ARG A 66 11.27 0.81 8.61
CA ARG A 66 11.62 0.08 9.83
C ARG A 66 12.47 -1.17 9.54
N ASP A 67 12.06 -1.97 8.57
CA ASP A 67 12.79 -3.19 8.18
C ASP A 67 14.18 -2.85 7.65
N ALA A 68 14.31 -1.78 6.84
CA ALA A 68 15.59 -1.28 6.36
C ALA A 68 16.51 -0.81 7.51
N ARG A 69 15.94 -0.16 8.53
CA ARG A 69 16.69 0.23 9.74
C ARG A 69 17.16 -0.99 10.52
N ALA A 70 16.29 -1.99 10.71
CA ALA A 70 16.63 -3.23 11.41
C ALA A 70 17.76 -3.98 10.70
N TYR A 71 17.68 -4.11 9.37
CA TYR A 71 18.69 -4.77 8.54
C TYR A 71 20.06 -4.08 8.63
N ARG A 72 20.09 -2.75 8.64
CA ARG A 72 21.34 -1.97 8.83
C ARG A 72 22.00 -2.23 10.19
N MET A 73 21.21 -2.33 11.26
CA MET A 73 21.74 -2.59 12.60
C MET A 73 22.33 -4.00 12.72
N MET A 74 21.78 -4.98 12.00
CA MET A 74 22.32 -6.34 11.95
C MET A 74 23.67 -6.38 11.23
N GLN A 75 23.82 -5.67 10.10
CA GLN A 75 25.11 -5.62 9.39
C GLN A 75 26.22 -4.91 10.18
N SER A 76 25.88 -3.90 10.98
CA SER A 76 26.86 -3.18 11.82
C SER A 76 27.43 -4.01 12.97
N LYS A 77 26.80 -5.13 13.33
CA LYS A 77 27.23 -6.01 14.43
C LYS A 77 28.03 -7.24 13.95
N SER A 78 28.21 -7.40 12.65
CA SER A 78 29.01 -8.46 12.02
C SER A 78 30.34 -7.94 11.55
#